data_AF-A0A8J6NDW2-F1
#
_entry.id   AF-A0A8J6NDW2-F1
#
_cell.length_a   1.000
_cell.length_b   1.000
_cell.length_c   1.000
_cell.angle_alpha   90.00
_cell.angle_beta   90.00
_cell.angle_gamma   90.00
#
_symmetry.space_group_name_H-M   'P 1'
#
loop_
_entity.id
_entity.type
_entity.pdbx_description
1 polymer ?
#
loop_
_entity_poly.entity_id
_entity_poly.type
_entity_poly.pdbx_seq_one_letter_code
_entity_poly.pdbx_strand_id
1 'polypeptide(L)'
;MGSVTGFPTPASVSSYIQQREISRRSCFFPVEPVSRIFRYGGAVASTIHYFPFLNRGMVKAREMIGGYDKGGKSFSRGEVVAAKRLESV
;
A
#
# COMPACT_ATOMS: atom_id res chain seq x y z
N MET A 1 -22.81 -19.94 13.49
CA MET A 1 -22.43 -19.24 12.23
C MET A 1 -22.97 -17.82 12.31
N GLY A 2 -22.13 -16.84 12.66
CA GLY A 2 -22.56 -15.45 12.81
C GLY A 2 -22.51 -14.74 11.47
N SER A 3 -23.67 -14.31 10.95
CA SER A 3 -23.77 -13.40 9.82
C SER A 3 -23.11 -12.07 10.17
N VAL A 4 -22.11 -11.64 9.41
CA VAL A 4 -21.55 -10.29 9.53
C VAL A 4 -22.54 -9.31 8.88
N THR A 5 -23.50 -8.84 9.67
CA THR A 5 -24.52 -7.87 9.24
C THR A 5 -24.01 -6.46 9.47
N GLY A 6 -23.62 -5.78 8.38
CA GLY A 6 -23.34 -4.35 8.35
C GLY A 6 -22.07 -4.01 7.58
N PHE A 7 -22.11 -2.93 6.78
CA PHE A 7 -20.90 -2.33 6.23
C PHE A 7 -19.96 -1.94 7.39
N PRO A 8 -18.65 -2.15 7.25
CA PRO A 8 -17.73 -1.84 8.33
C PRO A 8 -17.75 -0.33 8.61
N THR A 9 -17.95 0.05 9.87
CA THR A 9 -17.87 1.46 10.29
C THR A 9 -16.43 1.95 10.17
N PRO A 10 -16.18 3.25 9.96
CA PRO A 10 -14.82 3.80 9.91
C PRO A 10 -13.97 3.42 11.13
N ALA A 11 -14.57 3.39 12.32
CA ALA A 11 -13.92 2.96 13.55
C ALA A 11 -13.54 1.47 13.52
N SER A 12 -14.42 0.59 13.04
CA SER A 12 -14.13 -0.85 12.93
C SER A 12 -13.00 -1.14 11.93
N VAL A 13 -12.95 -0.41 10.81
CA VAL A 13 -11.86 -0.50 9.83
C VAL A 13 -10.55 -0.04 10.44
N SER A 14 -10.56 1.09 11.15
CA SER A 14 -9.36 1.63 11.80
C SER A 14 -8.80 0.67 12.86
N SER A 15 -9.67 0.11 13.71
CA SER A 15 -9.27 -0.90 14.70
C SER A 15 -8.69 -2.16 14.05
N TYR A 16 -9.32 -2.65 12.99
CA TYR A 16 -8.79 -3.79 12.23
C TYR A 16 -7.40 -3.50 11.64
N ILE A 17 -7.22 -2.34 11.02
CA ILE A 17 -5.93 -1.93 10.44
C ILE A 17 -4.84 -1.91 11.52
N GLN A 18 -5.10 -1.26 12.65
CA GLN A 18 -4.15 -1.11 13.75
C GLN A 18 -3.78 -2.46 14.37
N GLN A 19 -4.78 -3.32 14.61
CA GLN A 19 -4.58 -4.58 15.33
C GLN A 19 -4.05 -5.71 14.45
N ARG A 20 -4.41 -5.74 13.15
CA ARG A 20 -4.11 -6.87 12.26
C ARG A 20 -3.16 -6.49 11.14
N GLU A 21 -3.48 -5.46 10.36
CA GLU A 21 -2.77 -5.20 9.09
C GLU A 21 -1.39 -4.58 9.27
N ILE A 22 -1.24 -3.61 10.19
CA ILE A 22 0.07 -3.00 10.47
C ILE A 22 1.04 -4.07 10.97
N SER A 23 0.64 -4.85 11.97
CA SER A 23 1.47 -5.95 12.51
C SER A 23 1.86 -6.96 11.43
N ARG A 24 0.90 -7.41 10.61
CA ARG A 24 1.15 -8.41 9.56
C ARG A 24 2.16 -7.92 8.52
N ARG A 25 2.07 -6.65 8.11
CA ARG A 25 2.91 -6.09 7.04
C ARG A 25 4.24 -5.58 7.56
N SER A 26 4.31 -5.20 8.84
CA SER A 26 5.55 -4.78 9.48
C SER A 26 6.57 -5.93 9.63
N CYS A 27 6.15 -7.18 9.45
CA CYS A 27 7.06 -8.33 9.33
C CYS A 27 7.95 -8.26 8.08
N PHE A 28 7.51 -7.55 7.02
CA PHE A 28 8.20 -7.49 5.73
C PHE A 28 8.69 -6.09 5.39
N PHE A 29 8.08 -5.06 5.98
CA PHE A 29 8.37 -3.66 5.71
C PHE A 29 8.53 -2.86 7.01
N PRO A 30 9.23 -1.72 7.00
CA PRO A 30 9.33 -0.90 8.21
C PRO A 30 7.95 -0.37 8.64
N VAL A 31 7.68 -0.38 9.96
CA VAL A 31 6.37 -0.06 10.55
C VAL A 31 5.88 1.34 10.21
N GLU A 32 6.79 2.29 10.09
CA GLU A 32 6.49 3.71 9.92
C GLU A 32 5.95 4.02 8.50
N PRO A 33 6.59 3.54 7.41
CA PRO A 33 5.99 3.49 6.07
C PRO A 33 4.63 2.79 6.01
N VAL A 34 4.49 1.61 6.63
CA VAL A 34 3.24 0.84 6.63
C VAL A 34 2.11 1.64 7.28
N SER A 35 2.38 2.27 8.42
CA SER A 35 1.43 3.10 9.15
C SER A 35 0.99 4.33 8.36
N ARG A 36 1.93 5.00 7.67
CA ARG A 36 1.63 6.15 6.80
C ARG A 36 0.73 5.76 5.63
N ILE A 37 0.99 4.61 5.00
CA ILE A 37 0.18 4.10 3.89
C ILE A 37 -1.29 3.95 4.30
N PHE A 38 -1.54 3.30 5.44
CA PHE A 38 -2.89 3.14 5.95
C PHE A 38 -3.55 4.45 6.37
N ARG A 39 -2.78 5.39 6.92
CA ARG A 39 -3.28 6.72 7.33
C ARG A 39 -3.79 7.55 6.15
N TYR A 40 -3.16 7.45 4.97
CA TYR A 40 -3.51 8.26 3.79
C TYR A 40 -4.46 7.56 2.81
N GLY A 41 -5.20 6.53 3.24
CA GLY A 41 -6.23 5.87 2.42
C GLY A 41 -5.80 4.56 1.77
N GLY A 42 -4.67 3.99 2.19
CA GLY A 42 -4.19 2.69 1.74
C GLY A 42 -4.95 1.48 2.30
N ALA A 43 -6.29 1.52 2.38
CA ALA A 43 -7.07 0.27 2.47
C ALA A 43 -6.86 -0.61 1.22
N VAL A 44 -6.31 -0.01 0.17
CA VAL A 44 -6.03 -0.65 -1.12
C VAL A 44 -4.66 -1.31 -1.17
N ALA A 45 -3.75 -1.23 -0.19
CA ALA A 45 -2.38 -1.74 -0.39
C ALA A 45 -2.28 -3.28 -0.41
N SER A 46 -2.75 -3.96 -1.46
CA SER A 46 -2.57 -5.39 -1.72
C SER A 46 -1.09 -5.75 -1.81
N THR A 47 -0.28 -4.81 -2.31
CA THR A 47 1.16 -4.99 -2.53
C THR A 47 1.89 -3.67 -2.29
N ILE A 48 2.95 -3.71 -1.49
CA ILE A 48 3.82 -2.57 -1.22
C ILE A 48 5.17 -2.85 -1.90
N HIS A 49 5.56 -1.97 -2.81
CA HIS A 49 6.86 -1.97 -3.46
C HIS A 49 7.75 -0.95 -2.76
N TYR A 50 8.68 -1.43 -1.96
CA TYR A 50 9.56 -0.59 -1.15
C TYR A 50 10.94 -0.46 -1.80
N PHE A 51 11.36 0.78 -2.03
CA PHE A 51 12.64 1.11 -2.66
C PHE A 51 13.54 1.88 -1.67
N PRO A 52 14.86 1.66 -1.69
CA PRO A 52 15.77 2.42 -0.82
C PRO A 52 15.84 3.89 -1.26
N PHE A 53 15.79 4.16 -2.56
CA PHE A 53 15.88 5.52 -3.13
C PHE A 53 14.97 5.60 -4.36
N LEU A 54 14.25 6.71 -4.51
CA LEU A 54 13.52 7.05 -5.73
C LEU A 54 13.72 8.52 -6.03
N ASN A 55 13.78 8.90 -7.30
CA ASN A 55 13.74 10.32 -7.65
C ASN A 55 12.34 10.90 -7.41
N ARG A 56 11.29 10.23 -7.93
CA ARG A 56 9.88 10.56 -7.65
C ARG A 56 9.00 9.32 -7.67
N GLY A 57 8.21 9.11 -6.61
CA GLY A 57 7.33 7.94 -6.49
C GLY A 57 6.36 7.77 -7.67
N MET A 58 5.79 8.87 -8.17
CA MET A 58 4.87 8.85 -9.32
C MET A 58 5.53 8.45 -10.64
N VAL A 59 6.81 8.76 -10.84
CA VAL A 59 7.54 8.32 -12.04
C VAL A 59 7.67 6.80 -11.99
N LYS A 60 8.06 6.25 -10.83
CA LYS A 60 8.18 4.81 -10.66
C LYS A 60 6.84 4.08 -10.84
N ALA A 61 5.76 4.64 -10.30
CA ALA A 61 4.42 4.08 -10.49
C ALA A 61 4.04 4.02 -11.99
N ARG A 62 4.32 5.07 -12.77
CA ARG A 62 4.07 5.08 -14.22
C ARG A 62 4.92 4.08 -14.98
N GLU A 63 6.20 3.93 -14.63
CA GLU A 63 7.07 2.91 -15.23
C GLU A 63 6.52 1.51 -15.00
N MET A 64 6.08 1.22 -13.78
CA MET A 64 5.48 -0.08 -13.44
C MET A 64 4.24 -0.32 -14.29
N ILE A 65 3.28 0.62 -14.30
CA ILE A 65 2.06 0.52 -15.13
C ILE A 65 2.40 0.27 -16.60
N GLY A 66 3.33 1.05 -17.18
CA GLY A 66 3.75 0.86 -18.57
C GLY A 66 4.43 -0.49 -18.83
N GLY A 67 5.10 -1.08 -17.83
CA GLY A 67 5.64 -2.44 -17.92
C GLY A 67 4.54 -3.52 -17.97
N TYR A 68 3.47 -3.35 -17.19
CA TYR A 68 2.31 -4.24 -17.23
C TYR A 68 1.60 -4.18 -18.59
N ASP A 69 1.35 -2.96 -19.10
CA ASP A 69 0.70 -2.75 -20.41
C ASP A 69 1.50 -3.38 -21.56
N LYS A 70 2.83 -3.18 -21.58
CA LYS A 70 3.72 -3.81 -22.59
C LYS A 70 3.74 -5.34 -22.49
N GLY A 71 3.53 -5.89 -21.30
CA GLY A 71 3.43 -7.32 -21.06
C GLY A 71 2.05 -7.91 -21.34
N GLY A 72 1.08 -7.10 -21.79
CA GLY A 72 -0.31 -7.53 -22.00
C GLY A 72 -1.03 -7.89 -20.70
N LYS A 73 -0.56 -7.38 -19.55
CA LYS A 73 -1.12 -7.65 -18.22
C LYS A 73 -1.80 -6.41 -17.68
N SER A 74 -2.91 -6.59 -16.98
CA SER A 74 -3.53 -5.48 -16.25
C SER A 74 -2.76 -5.18 -14.97
N PHE A 75 -2.55 -3.89 -14.69
CA PHE A 75 -2.00 -3.44 -13.41
C PHE A 75 -2.93 -3.85 -12.26
N SER A 76 -2.39 -4.46 -11.21
CA SER A 76 -3.24 -4.95 -10.12
C SER A 76 -3.81 -3.79 -9.31
N ARG A 77 -5.02 -3.95 -8.78
CA ARG A 77 -5.63 -2.92 -7.94
C ARG A 77 -4.88 -2.88 -6.61
N GLY A 78 -4.45 -1.67 -6.24
CA GLY A 78 -3.98 -1.45 -4.89
C GLY A 78 -2.49 -1.66 -4.65
N GLU A 79 -1.67 -1.33 -5.64
CA GLU A 79 -0.23 -1.30 -5.45
C GLU A 79 0.21 0.05 -4.88
N VAL A 80 1.16 0.02 -3.94
CA VAL A 80 1.75 1.21 -3.35
C VAL A 80 3.25 1.22 -3.62
N VAL A 81 3.77 2.38 -4.04
CA VAL A 81 5.20 2.64 -4.17
C VAL A 81 5.65 3.47 -2.98
N ALA A 82 6.60 2.94 -2.21
CA ALA A 82 7.19 3.62 -1.07
C ALA A 82 8.71 3.70 -1.22
N ALA A 83 9.31 4.76 -0.69
CA ALA A 83 10.77 4.92 -0.68
C ALA A 83 11.29 5.40 0.67
N LYS A 84 12.50 4.96 1.03
CA LYS A 84 13.20 5.46 2.23
C LYS A 84 13.64 6.92 2.06
N ARG A 85 14.10 7.29 0.87
CA ARG A 85 14.49 8.66 0.52
C ARG A 85 14.01 9.02 -0.89
N LEU A 86 13.62 10.29 -1.06
CA LEU A 86 13.44 10.89 -2.37
C LEU A 86 14.68 11.71 -2.73
N GLU A 87 15.18 11.58 -3.96
CA GLU A 87 16.21 12.50 -4.44
C GLU A 87 15.56 13.87 -4.62
N SER A 88 16.07 14.88 -3.91
CA SER A 88 15.67 16.25 -4.14
C SER A 88 16.29 16.67 -5.46
N VAL A 89 15.43 16.98 -6.45
CA VAL A 89 15.83 17.75 -7.63
C VAL A 89 16.20 19.16 -7.18
#